data_AF-A0A6B3F6A9-F1
#
_entry.id   AF-A0A6B3F6A9-F1
#
_cell.length_a   1.000
_cell.length_b   1.000
_cell.length_c   1.000
_cell.angle_alpha   90.00
_cell.angle_beta   90.00
_cell.angle_gamma   90.00
#
_symmetry.space_group_name_H-M   'P 1'
#
loop_
_entity.id
_entity.type
_entity.pdbx_description
1 polymer ?
#
loop_
_entity_poly.entity_id
_entity_poly.type
_entity_poly.pdbx_seq_one_letter_code
_entity_poly.pdbx_strand_id
1 'polypeptide(L)'
;VGGDLAFDSKGNLLLTTGDDTNPFESSGYSPRDERTDRNPQFDAQRSAGNTNDLRGKLLRITPQDDGTYTIPDGNLFPPGTDKTRP
;
A
#
# COMPACT_ATOMS: atom_id res chain seq x y z
N VAL A 1 -11.34 7.05 2.35
CA VAL A 1 -10.43 5.91 2.63
C VAL A 1 -11.28 4.74 3.05
N GLY A 2 -11.10 3.59 2.41
CA GLY A 2 -11.74 2.34 2.77
C GLY A 2 -10.70 1.23 2.76
N GLY A 3 -10.99 0.15 3.47
CA GLY A 3 -10.16 -1.04 3.55
C GLY A 3 -11.03 -2.23 3.92
N ASP A 4 -10.51 -3.41 3.65
CA ASP A 4 -11.14 -4.68 4.00
C ASP A 4 -10.10 -5.58 4.66
N LEU A 5 -10.58 -6.48 5.53
CA LEU A 5 -9.77 -7.40 6.31
C LEU A 5 -10.32 -8.82 6.14
N ALA A 6 -9.45 -9.75 5.78
CA ALA A 6 -9.78 -11.16 5.71
C ALA A 6 -8.60 -12.02 6.18
N PHE A 7 -8.90 -13.20 6.72
CA PHE A 7 -7.88 -14.21 6.98
C PHE A 7 -7.90 -15.27 5.88
N ASP A 8 -6.72 -15.66 5.38
CA ASP A 8 -6.61 -16.82 4.49
C ASP A 8 -6.65 -18.14 5.27
N SER A 9 -6.68 -19.25 4.54
CA SER A 9 -6.67 -20.60 5.10
C SER A 9 -5.38 -20.99 5.84
N LYS A 10 -4.35 -20.13 5.83
CA LYS A 10 -3.07 -20.32 6.51
C LYS A 10 -2.93 -19.42 7.74
N GLY A 11 -3.96 -18.63 8.07
CA GLY A 11 -3.96 -17.71 9.21
C GLY A 11 -3.23 -16.39 8.94
N ASN A 12 -2.90 -16.06 7.69
CA ASN A 12 -2.37 -14.74 7.37
C ASN A 12 -3.52 -13.73 7.29
N LEU A 13 -3.27 -12.53 7.79
CA LEU A 13 -4.16 -11.39 7.60
C LEU A 13 -3.89 -10.75 6.24
N LEU A 14 -4.91 -10.69 5.42
CA LEU A 14 -4.99 -9.90 4.21
C LEU A 14 -5.70 -8.60 4.54
N LEU A 15 -5.06 -7.48 4.25
CA LEU A 15 -5.67 -6.17 4.43
C LEU A 15 -5.49 -5.28 3.21
N THR A 16 -6.54 -4.58 2.82
CA THR A 16 -6.47 -3.58 1.76
C THR A 16 -6.41 -2.18 2.34
N THR A 17 -5.62 -1.32 1.68
CA THR A 17 -5.49 0.09 2.04
C THR A 17 -5.84 0.96 0.84
N GLY A 18 -6.61 2.03 1.07
CA GLY A 18 -6.74 3.11 0.11
C GLY A 18 -5.39 3.79 -0.15
N ASP A 19 -5.25 4.44 -1.31
CA ASP A 19 -4.02 5.13 -1.71
C ASP A 19 -3.88 6.56 -1.18
N ASP A 20 -4.94 7.07 -0.54
CA ASP A 20 -5.03 8.42 0.04
C ASP A 20 -4.85 9.56 -0.99
N THR A 21 -5.01 9.27 -2.27
CA THR A 21 -4.83 10.27 -3.35
C THR A 21 -6.11 11.07 -3.56
N ASN A 22 -5.97 12.37 -3.85
CA ASN A 22 -7.08 13.21 -4.25
C ASN A 22 -7.49 12.84 -5.69
N PRO A 23 -8.74 12.40 -5.91
CA PRO A 23 -9.18 11.94 -7.25
C PRO A 23 -9.58 13.10 -8.18
N PHE A 24 -9.65 14.33 -7.68
CA PHE A 24 -10.06 15.50 -8.45
C PHE A 24 -8.90 16.10 -9.24
N GLU A 25 -9.20 17.06 -10.12
CA GLU A 25 -8.22 17.79 -10.95
C GLU A 25 -7.31 16.90 -11.82
N SER A 26 -7.71 15.64 -12.03
CA SER A 26 -6.98 14.65 -12.84
C SER A 26 -7.61 14.44 -14.23
N SER A 27 -8.66 15.19 -14.57
CA SER A 27 -9.37 15.14 -15.87
C SER A 27 -9.82 13.73 -16.29
N GLY A 28 -10.18 12.88 -15.33
CA GLY A 28 -10.58 11.49 -15.57
C GLY A 28 -9.43 10.50 -15.73
N TYR A 29 -8.17 10.94 -15.62
CA TYR A 29 -6.97 10.10 -15.63
C TYR A 29 -6.50 9.80 -14.20
N SER A 30 -5.53 8.90 -14.07
CA SER A 30 -4.83 8.66 -12.80
C SER A 30 -4.09 9.94 -12.33
N PRO A 31 -4.23 10.36 -11.07
CA PRO A 31 -3.55 11.54 -10.54
C PRO A 31 -2.02 11.38 -10.57
N ARG A 32 -1.31 12.28 -11.26
CA ARG A 32 0.16 12.29 -11.42
C ARG A 32 0.70 13.72 -11.56
N ASP A 33 0.32 14.60 -10.62
CA ASP A 33 0.77 15.99 -10.65
C ASP A 33 2.10 16.17 -9.90
N GLU A 34 3.21 16.08 -10.62
CA GLU A 34 4.59 16.11 -10.07
C GLU A 34 5.13 17.53 -9.82
N ARG A 35 4.31 18.58 -10.00
CA ARG A 35 4.76 19.97 -9.79
C ARG A 35 5.18 20.20 -8.33
N THR A 36 6.34 20.78 -8.13
CA THR A 36 6.95 20.95 -6.79
C THR A 36 6.24 21.97 -5.90
N ASP A 37 5.45 22.86 -6.48
CA ASP A 37 4.63 23.86 -5.79
C ASP A 37 3.19 23.38 -5.53
N ARG A 38 2.85 22.15 -5.95
CA ARG A 38 1.52 21.54 -5.76
C ARG A 38 1.45 20.75 -4.45
N ASN A 39 0.25 20.62 -3.90
CA ASN A 39 0.00 19.68 -2.81
C ASN A 39 0.26 18.23 -3.31
N PRO A 40 1.14 17.45 -2.65
CA PRO A 40 1.46 16.08 -3.05
C PRO A 40 0.28 15.12 -3.12
N GLN A 41 -0.87 15.42 -2.49
CA GLN A 41 -2.05 14.56 -2.54
C GLN A 41 -2.61 14.36 -3.96
N PHE A 42 -2.23 15.20 -4.92
CA PHE A 42 -2.62 15.08 -6.34
C PHE A 42 -1.70 14.18 -7.18
N ASP A 43 -0.75 13.50 -6.54
CA ASP A 43 0.13 12.52 -7.19
C ASP A 43 -0.01 11.13 -6.54
N ALA A 44 -0.57 10.17 -7.28
CA ALA A 44 -0.75 8.79 -6.84
C ALA A 44 0.57 7.99 -6.82
N GLN A 45 1.63 8.50 -7.46
CA GLN A 45 2.92 7.82 -7.51
C GLN A 45 3.59 7.75 -6.15
N ARG A 46 3.25 8.68 -5.25
CA ARG A 46 3.73 8.68 -3.85
C ARG A 46 3.26 7.46 -3.05
N SER A 47 2.12 6.85 -3.43
CA SER A 47 1.43 5.81 -2.68
C SER A 47 1.27 4.54 -3.50
N ALA A 48 0.21 4.40 -4.30
CA ALA A 48 -0.10 3.18 -5.05
C ALA A 48 1.08 2.74 -5.95
N GLY A 49 1.71 3.70 -6.63
CA GLY A 49 2.89 3.46 -7.48
C GLY A 49 4.21 3.28 -6.74
N ASN A 50 4.25 3.51 -5.43
CA ASN A 50 5.45 3.38 -4.60
C ASN A 50 5.47 2.03 -3.89
N THR A 51 6.45 1.19 -4.22
CA THR A 51 6.66 -0.13 -3.61
C THR A 51 7.14 -0.07 -2.16
N ASN A 52 7.60 1.11 -1.71
CA ASN A 52 8.04 1.35 -0.35
C ASN A 52 6.97 2.04 0.53
N ASP A 53 5.74 2.19 0.01
CA ASP A 53 4.59 2.77 0.71
C ASP A 53 3.47 1.73 0.88
N LEU A 54 2.85 1.71 2.06
CA LEU A 54 1.82 0.73 2.42
C LEU A 54 0.41 1.15 1.98
N ARG A 55 0.23 2.35 1.42
CA ARG A 55 -1.04 2.85 0.89
C ARG A 55 -1.27 2.37 -0.53
N GLY A 56 -2.54 2.14 -0.86
CA GLY A 56 -2.96 1.62 -2.17
C GLY A 56 -2.48 0.19 -2.39
N LYS A 57 -2.47 -0.64 -1.34
CA LYS A 57 -1.91 -2.00 -1.37
C LYS A 57 -2.92 -3.03 -0.88
N LEU A 58 -2.73 -4.27 -1.35
CA LEU A 58 -3.13 -5.47 -0.62
C LEU A 58 -1.89 -5.96 0.13
N LEU A 59 -1.94 -5.93 1.46
CA LEU A 59 -0.88 -6.41 2.33
C LEU A 59 -1.24 -7.79 2.84
N ARG A 60 -0.22 -8.64 3.06
CA ARG A 60 -0.37 -9.95 3.67
C ARG A 60 0.69 -10.12 4.74
N ILE A 61 0.24 -10.26 5.98
CA ILE A 61 1.09 -10.40 7.17
C ILE A 61 0.64 -11.59 8.01
N THR A 62 1.49 -12.07 8.90
CA THR A 62 1.13 -13.05 9.93
C THR A 62 1.17 -12.37 11.30
N PRO A 63 0.01 -11.98 11.86
CA PRO A 63 -0.06 -11.39 13.20
C PRO A 63 0.54 -12.31 14.27
N GLN A 64 1.14 -11.72 15.30
CA GLN A 64 1.68 -12.44 16.46
C GLN A 64 0.86 -12.10 17.71
N ASP A 65 0.91 -12.98 18.70
CA ASP A 65 0.14 -12.84 19.95
C ASP A 65 0.54 -11.58 20.76
N ASP A 66 1.75 -11.05 20.56
CA ASP A 66 2.25 -9.82 21.17
C ASP A 66 1.84 -8.54 20.44
N GLY A 67 1.01 -8.65 19.39
CA GLY A 67 0.54 -7.54 18.57
C GLY A 67 1.53 -7.10 17.49
N THR A 68 2.68 -7.76 17.36
CA THR A 68 3.58 -7.58 16.22
C THR A 68 3.11 -8.40 15.01
N TYR A 69 3.88 -8.38 13.92
CA TYR A 69 3.61 -9.20 12.74
C TYR A 69 4.90 -9.68 12.09
N THR A 70 4.81 -10.79 11.37
CA THR A 70 5.87 -11.28 10.47
C THR A 70 5.40 -11.24 9.02
N ILE A 71 6.35 -11.31 8.09
CA ILE A 71 6.08 -11.34 6.65
C ILE A 71 6.11 -12.80 6.17
N PRO A 72 4.99 -13.37 5.70
CA PRO A 72 4.96 -14.73 5.20
C PRO A 72 5.62 -14.85 3.82
N ASP A 73 6.26 -16.00 3.57
CA ASP A 73 6.88 -16.31 2.28
C ASP A 73 5.89 -16.23 1.11
N GLY A 74 6.37 -15.76 -0.04
CA GLY A 74 5.59 -15.63 -1.27
C GLY A 74 4.81 -14.31 -1.40
N ASN A 75 5.11 -13.30 -0.58
CA ASN A 75 4.77 -11.92 -0.92
C ASN A 75 5.55 -11.50 -2.18
N LEU A 76 5.03 -10.53 -2.92
CA LEU A 76 5.62 -10.06 -4.18
C LEU A 76 7.09 -9.64 -4.02
N PHE A 77 7.42 -9.03 -2.89
CA PHE A 77 8.77 -8.63 -2.53
C PHE A 77 9.25 -9.44 -1.32
N PRO A 78 10.39 -10.14 -1.43
CA PRO A 78 11.05 -10.74 -0.27
C PRO A 78 11.62 -9.67 0.70
N PRO A 79 11.75 -9.98 2.01
CA PRO A 79 12.48 -9.14 2.96
C PRO A 79 13.89 -8.79 2.46
N GLY A 80 14.27 -7.51 2.59
CA GLY A 80 15.57 -7.01 2.13
C GLY A 80 15.62 -6.62 0.65
N THR A 81 14.51 -6.70 -0.10
CA THR A 81 14.47 -6.22 -1.48
C THR A 81 14.55 -4.70 -1.52
N ASP A 82 15.53 -4.16 -2.25
CA ASP A 82 15.80 -2.72 -2.34
C ASP A 82 14.57 -1.91 -2.78
N LYS A 83 14.31 -0.79 -2.09
CA LYS A 83 13.21 0.15 -2.36
C LYS A 83 11.80 -0.47 -2.27
N THR A 84 11.64 -1.53 -1.49
CA THR A 84 10.35 -2.15 -1.24
C THR A 84 10.06 -2.21 0.25
N ARG A 85 8.78 -2.25 0.60
CA ARG A 85 8.31 -2.47 1.96
C ARG A 85 7.44 -3.74 2.01
N PRO A 86 8.07 -4.92 2.16
CA PRO A 86 7.37 -6.20 2.22
C PRO A 86 6.62 -6.41 3.53
#